data_AF-A0A4Q9Q6U8-F1
#
_entry.id   AF-A0A4Q9Q6U8-F1
#
_cell.length_a   1.000
_cell.length_b   1.000
_cell.length_c   1.000
_cell.angle_alpha   90.00
_cell.angle_beta   90.00
_cell.angle_gamma   90.00
#
_symmetry.space_group_name_H-M   'P 1'
#
loop_
_entity.id
_entity.type
_entity.pdbx_description
1 polymer ?
#
loop_
_entity_poly.entity_id
_entity_poly.type
_entity_poly.pdbx_seq_one_letter_code
_entity_poly.pdbx_strand_id
1 'polypeptide(L)'
;VQSDLERAIALLHDCGFVFGDLHAANVIVVIPPPGLQEEVRGCLINFYWAGADGVARFPTWLDPAIEWPARDLRYGLLKKQHDIVMLQTLTTVKPAPEPSRSHIVWTRTWTPIEQDSAHE
;
A
#
# COMPACT_ATOMS: atom_id res chain seq x y z
N VAL A 1 4.46 -9.65 -4.69
CA VAL A 1 3.74 -8.45 -4.18
C VAL A 1 3.25 -7.53 -5.30
N GLN A 2 4.08 -6.73 -5.98
CA GLN A 2 3.59 -5.78 -7.00
C GLN A 2 2.75 -6.45 -8.10
N SER A 3 3.24 -7.55 -8.67
CA SER A 3 2.52 -8.35 -9.66
C SER A 3 1.17 -8.89 -9.16
N ASP A 4 1.05 -9.18 -7.86
CA ASP A 4 -0.23 -9.60 -7.26
C ASP A 4 -1.22 -8.44 -7.20
N LEU A 5 -0.75 -7.22 -6.88
CA LEU A 5 -1.59 -6.02 -6.84
C LEU A 5 -2.06 -5.65 -8.25
N GLU A 6 -1.17 -5.66 -9.23
CA GLU A 6 -1.50 -5.45 -10.65
C GLU A 6 -2.57 -6.43 -11.11
N ARG A 7 -2.41 -7.72 -10.79
CA ARG A 7 -3.38 -8.77 -11.12
C ARG A 7 -4.71 -8.56 -10.39
N ALA A 8 -4.71 -8.19 -9.11
CA ALA A 8 -5.93 -7.96 -8.35
C ALA A 8 -6.72 -6.76 -8.88
N ILE A 9 -6.04 -5.66 -9.21
CA ILE A 9 -6.65 -4.47 -9.81
C ILE A 9 -7.20 -4.79 -11.20
N ALA A 10 -6.44 -5.50 -12.04
CA ALA A 10 -6.93 -5.94 -13.35
C ALA A 10 -8.21 -6.78 -13.23
N LEU A 11 -8.26 -7.74 -12.31
CA LEU A 11 -9.44 -8.57 -12.07
C LEU A 11 -10.67 -7.75 -11.65
N LEU A 12 -10.49 -6.74 -10.79
CA LEU A 12 -11.59 -5.84 -10.41
C LEU A 12 -12.08 -5.04 -11.62
N HIS A 13 -11.15 -4.50 -12.39
CA HIS A 13 -11.45 -3.67 -13.55
C HIS A 13 -12.17 -4.47 -14.65
N ASP A 14 -11.75 -5.70 -14.91
CA ASP A 14 -12.40 -6.62 -15.85
C ASP A 14 -13.84 -6.93 -15.42
N CYS A 15 -14.11 -6.99 -14.12
CA CYS A 15 -15.45 -7.14 -13.56
C CYS A 15 -16.25 -5.83 -13.50
N GLY A 16 -15.70 -4.70 -13.98
CA GLY A 16 -16.38 -3.40 -13.96
C GLY A 16 -16.34 -2.68 -12.60
N PHE A 17 -15.47 -3.12 -11.68
CA PHE A 17 -15.29 -2.52 -10.36
C PHE A 17 -14.00 -1.69 -10.29
N VAL A 18 -13.99 -0.73 -9.38
CA VAL A 18 -12.85 0.10 -8.97
C VAL A 18 -12.63 -0.16 -7.49
N PHE A 19 -11.38 -0.32 -7.07
CA PHE A 19 -11.03 -0.51 -5.67
C PHE A 19 -11.18 0.79 -4.87
N GLY A 20 -10.66 1.90 -5.41
CA GLY A 20 -10.95 3.26 -4.96
C GLY A 20 -10.13 3.74 -3.77
N ASP A 21 -9.60 2.85 -2.93
CA ASP A 21 -8.81 3.22 -1.74
C ASP A 21 -7.45 2.51 -1.72
N LEU A 22 -6.73 2.54 -2.85
CA LEU A 22 -5.46 1.82 -2.98
C LEU A 22 -4.31 2.61 -2.36
N HIS A 23 -3.88 2.19 -1.17
CA HIS A 23 -2.67 2.70 -0.51
C HIS A 23 -2.05 1.62 0.38
N ALA A 24 -0.84 1.87 0.89
CA ALA A 24 -0.04 0.88 1.61
C ALA A 24 -0.76 0.25 2.82
N ALA A 25 -1.63 0.98 3.51
CA ALA A 25 -2.34 0.44 4.68
C ALA A 25 -3.46 -0.54 4.29
N ASN A 26 -3.92 -0.51 3.04
CA ASN A 26 -4.91 -1.44 2.50
C ASN A 26 -4.26 -2.60 1.72
N VAL A 27 -2.95 -2.82 1.91
CA VAL A 27 -2.20 -3.96 1.36
C VAL A 27 -1.58 -4.77 2.49
N ILE A 28 -1.84 -6.08 2.48
CA ILE A 28 -1.12 -7.04 3.34
C ILE A 28 -0.03 -7.72 2.51
N VAL A 29 1.17 -7.80 3.08
CA VAL A 29 2.27 -8.63 2.58
C VAL A 29 2.25 -9.95 3.33
N VAL A 30 1.97 -11.03 2.63
CA VAL A 30 1.97 -12.39 3.19
C VAL A 30 3.35 -13.00 2.97
N ILE A 31 4.07 -13.20 4.07
CA ILE A 31 5.40 -13.80 4.07
C ILE A 31 5.24 -15.30 4.39
N PRO A 32 5.73 -16.20 3.54
CA PRO A 32 5.64 -17.63 3.79
C PRO A 32 6.52 -18.04 4.99
N PRO A 33 6.10 -19.08 5.73
CA PRO A 33 6.93 -19.67 6.79
C PRO A 33 8.32 -20.09 6.29
N PRO A 34 9.36 -20.01 7.15
CA PRO A 34 10.67 -20.54 6.81
C PRO A 34 10.60 -22.01 6.39
N GLY A 35 11.27 -22.36 5.29
CA GLY A 35 11.33 -23.74 4.77
C GLY A 35 10.28 -24.11 3.72
N LEU A 36 9.32 -23.22 3.43
CA LEU A 36 8.42 -23.37 2.28
C LEU A 36 8.98 -22.62 1.07
N GLN A 37 8.98 -23.25 -0.10
CA GLN A 37 9.34 -22.64 -1.38
C GLN A 37 8.15 -21.89 -1.99
N GLU A 38 7.52 -21.02 -1.20
CA GLU A 38 6.46 -20.13 -1.66
C GLU A 38 7.00 -18.71 -1.82
N GLU A 39 6.38 -17.95 -2.72
CA GLU A 39 6.75 -16.55 -2.94
C GLU A 39 6.01 -15.63 -1.97
N VAL A 40 6.60 -14.47 -1.67
CA VAL A 40 5.94 -13.41 -0.91
C VAL A 40 4.78 -12.81 -1.71
N ARG A 41 3.57 -12.85 -1.14
CA ARG A 41 2.34 -12.43 -1.83
C ARG A 41 1.83 -11.09 -1.34
N GLY A 42 1.18 -10.35 -2.23
CA GLY A 42 0.41 -9.14 -1.89
C GLY A 42 -1.09 -9.39 -1.93
N CYS A 43 -1.83 -8.89 -0.94
CA CYS A 43 -3.28 -8.99 -0.88
C CYS A 43 -3.90 -7.61 -0.63
N LEU A 44 -4.93 -7.26 -1.41
CA LEU A 44 -5.79 -6.11 -1.12
C LEU A 44 -6.75 -6.45 0.02
N ILE A 45 -6.96 -5.50 0.94
CA ILE A 45 -7.94 -5.59 2.02
C ILE A 45 -8.80 -4.32 2.05
N ASN A 46 -9.87 -4.28 2.85
CA ASN A 46 -10.70 -3.08 3.03
C ASN A 46 -11.41 -2.60 1.73
N PHE A 47 -12.42 -3.36 1.30
CA PHE A 47 -13.21 -3.08 0.09
C PHE A 47 -14.39 -2.13 0.31
N TYR A 48 -14.47 -1.41 1.43
CA TYR A 48 -15.65 -0.59 1.76
C TYR A 48 -15.93 0.52 0.74
N TRP A 49 -14.90 0.97 0.02
CA TRP A 49 -15.04 2.01 -1.01
C TRP A 49 -15.07 1.43 -2.42
N ALA A 50 -14.86 0.11 -2.55
CA ALA A 50 -14.89 -0.51 -3.86
C ALA A 50 -16.31 -0.48 -4.44
N GLY A 51 -16.41 -0.28 -5.74
CA GLY A 51 -17.71 -0.19 -6.40
C GLY A 51 -17.62 -0.05 -7.90
N ALA A 52 -18.79 -0.03 -8.55
CA ALA A 52 -18.86 -0.01 -10.00
C ALA A 52 -18.26 1.27 -10.61
N ASP A 53 -17.48 1.09 -11.68
CA ASP A 53 -16.82 2.15 -12.43
C ASP A 53 -17.82 3.18 -12.96
N GLY A 54 -17.58 4.46 -12.67
CA GLY A 54 -18.45 5.56 -13.07
C GLY A 54 -19.78 5.64 -12.31
N VAL A 55 -20.02 4.79 -11.30
CA VAL A 55 -21.27 4.77 -10.51
C VAL A 55 -21.00 5.01 -9.03
N ALA A 56 -20.09 4.24 -8.44
CA ALA A 56 -19.69 4.42 -7.05
C ALA A 56 -18.95 5.75 -6.87
N ARG A 57 -18.95 6.29 -5.65
CA ARG A 57 -18.37 7.60 -5.34
C ARG A 57 -17.38 7.49 -4.20
N PHE A 58 -16.36 8.34 -4.26
CA PHE A 58 -15.57 8.67 -3.08
C PHE A 58 -16.46 9.26 -1.98
N PRO A 59 -16.07 9.13 -0.71
CA PRO A 59 -16.71 9.88 0.36
C PRO A 59 -16.52 11.40 0.20
N THR A 60 -17.29 12.16 0.96
CA THR A 60 -17.22 13.63 0.98
C THR A 60 -15.94 14.15 1.63
N TRP A 61 -15.33 13.35 2.50
CA TRP A 61 -14.06 13.64 3.16
C TRP A 61 -13.00 12.62 2.75
N LEU A 62 -11.83 13.12 2.37
CA LEU A 62 -10.65 12.34 1.99
C LEU A 62 -9.48 12.78 2.86
N ASP A 63 -8.69 11.83 3.35
CA ASP A 63 -7.53 12.10 4.19
C ASP A 63 -6.48 12.91 3.41
N PRO A 64 -6.12 14.13 3.83
CA PRO A 64 -5.11 14.93 3.15
C PRO A 64 -3.69 14.36 3.23
N ALA A 65 -3.43 13.37 4.09
CA ALA A 65 -2.14 12.69 4.18
C ALA A 65 -1.93 11.67 3.04
N ILE A 66 -2.99 11.26 2.35
CA ILE A 66 -2.93 10.35 1.22
C ILE A 66 -2.76 11.14 -0.08
N GLU A 67 -1.82 10.69 -0.91
CA GLU A 67 -1.57 11.25 -2.25
C GLU A 67 -2.62 10.74 -3.24
N TRP A 68 -3.80 11.37 -3.20
CA TRP A 68 -4.94 11.03 -4.05
C TRP A 68 -4.68 11.35 -5.54
N PRO A 69 -5.30 10.60 -6.47
CA PRO A 69 -5.00 10.71 -7.90
C PRO A 69 -5.49 12.01 -8.57
N ALA A 70 -6.34 12.79 -7.90
CA ALA A 70 -6.75 14.12 -8.32
C ALA A 70 -7.16 14.99 -7.12
N ARG A 71 -7.17 16.32 -7.30
CA ARG A 71 -7.45 17.27 -6.20
C ARG A 71 -8.94 17.41 -5.88
N ASP A 72 -9.82 17.08 -6.83
CA ASP A 72 -11.28 17.31 -6.79
C ASP A 72 -12.09 16.00 -6.70
N LEU A 73 -11.55 14.99 -6.03
CA LEU A 73 -12.19 13.67 -5.92
C LEU A 73 -13.32 13.58 -4.89
N ARG A 74 -13.49 14.58 -4.01
CA ARG A 74 -14.49 14.53 -2.94
C ARG A 74 -15.89 14.37 -3.54
N TYR A 75 -16.57 13.30 -3.15
CA TYR A 75 -17.87 12.90 -3.72
C TYR A 75 -17.88 12.67 -5.26
N GLY A 76 -16.70 12.64 -5.88
CA GLY A 76 -16.50 12.33 -7.29
C GLY A 76 -16.74 10.85 -7.58
N LEU A 77 -17.04 10.54 -8.84
CA LEU A 77 -17.21 9.15 -9.28
C LEU A 77 -15.88 8.41 -9.22
N LEU A 78 -15.90 7.19 -8.71
CA LEU A 78 -14.80 6.26 -8.83
C LEU A 78 -14.60 5.90 -10.30
N LYS A 79 -13.34 5.92 -10.73
CA LYS A 79 -12.93 5.56 -12.09
C LYS A 79 -11.76 4.60 -12.01
N LYS A 80 -11.71 3.62 -12.91
CA LYS A 80 -10.57 2.68 -13.02
C LYS A 80 -9.21 3.41 -13.07
N GLN A 81 -9.16 4.56 -13.74
CA GLN A 81 -7.96 5.39 -13.82
C GLN A 81 -7.42 5.82 -12.45
N HIS A 82 -8.28 5.96 -11.43
CA HIS A 82 -7.85 6.30 -10.08
C HIS A 82 -6.99 5.18 -9.48
N ASP A 83 -7.40 3.91 -9.61
CA ASP A 83 -6.60 2.78 -9.16
C ASP A 83 -5.26 2.70 -9.88
N ILE A 84 -5.23 3.00 -11.19
CA ILE A 84 -3.98 2.99 -11.97
C ILE A 84 -2.98 4.00 -11.41
N VAL A 85 -3.43 5.23 -11.15
CA VAL A 85 -2.57 6.28 -10.60
C VAL A 85 -2.14 5.94 -9.16
N MET A 86 -3.06 5.45 -8.33
CA MET A 86 -2.73 5.02 -6.97
C MET A 86 -1.74 3.85 -6.94
N LEU A 87 -1.88 2.89 -7.86
CA LEU A 87 -0.97 1.76 -8.00
C LEU A 87 0.43 2.26 -8.40
N GLN A 88 0.51 3.17 -9.38
CA GLN A 88 1.77 3.81 -9.77
C GLN A 88 2.43 4.53 -8.59
N THR A 89 1.66 5.30 -7.81
CA THR A 89 2.16 5.98 -6.61
C THR A 89 2.71 4.99 -5.59
N LEU A 90 2.03 3.85 -5.40
CA LEU A 90 2.43 2.82 -4.43
C LEU A 90 3.69 2.06 -4.86
N THR A 91 3.88 1.83 -6.17
CA THR A 91 5.03 1.09 -6.71
C THR A 91 6.21 1.97 -7.05
N THR A 92 6.03 3.30 -7.08
CA THR A 92 7.13 4.23 -7.35
C THR A 92 8.06 4.31 -6.16
N VAL A 93 9.33 3.98 -6.38
CA VAL A 93 10.39 4.23 -5.39
C VAL A 93 10.56 5.74 -5.26
N LYS A 94 10.10 6.33 -4.15
CA LYS A 94 10.47 7.71 -3.82
C LYS A 94 11.98 7.71 -3.56
N PRO A 95 12.78 8.55 -4.26
CA PRO A 95 14.18 8.68 -3.94
C PRO A 95 14.30 9.08 -2.47
N ALA A 96 15.25 8.48 -1.75
CA ALA A 96 15.56 8.91 -0.40
C ALA A 96 15.77 10.43 -0.44
N PRO A 97 15.23 11.20 0.53
CA PRO A 97 15.54 12.62 0.59
C PRO A 97 17.06 12.76 0.59
N GLU A 98 17.61 13.57 -0.32
CA GLU A 98 19.05 13.85 -0.29
C GLU A 98 19.42 14.26 1.14
N PRO A 99 20.48 13.69 1.72
CA PRO A 99 20.87 14.06 3.06
C PRO A 99 21.21 15.56 3.04
N SER A 100 20.29 16.38 3.55
CA SER A 100 20.58 17.77 3.86
C SER A 100 21.85 17.75 4.72
N ARG A 101 22.88 18.50 4.32
CA ARG A 101 24.23 18.55 4.93
C ARG A 101 24.28 18.95 6.42
N SER A 102 23.17 18.90 7.12
CA SER A 102 22.99 19.43 8.46
C SER A 102 21.99 18.61 9.28
N HIS A 103 22.10 17.28 9.33
CA HIS A 103 21.47 16.52 10.43
C HIS A 103 22.36 15.34 10.87
N ILE A 104 22.66 15.36 12.16
CA ILE A 104 23.50 14.41 12.89
C ILE A 104 22.93 13.00 12.74
N VAL A 105 23.78 12.07 12.30
CA VAL A 105 23.47 10.64 12.24
C VAL A 105 23.57 10.07 13.66
N TRP A 106 22.44 9.71 14.27
CA TRP A 106 22.44 8.83 15.44
C TRP A 106 22.34 7.38 14.95
N THR A 107 23.46 6.70 14.78
CA THR A 107 23.45 5.23 14.67
C THR A 107 23.29 4.64 16.06
N ARG A 108 22.08 4.13 16.36
CA ARG A 108 21.87 3.32 17.56
C ARG A 108 22.28 1.89 17.21
N THR A 109 23.46 1.48 17.63
CA THR A 109 23.85 0.06 17.56
C THR A 109 22.99 -0.71 18.55
N TRP A 110 22.27 -1.71 18.03
CA TRP A 110 21.51 -2.66 18.84
C TRP A 110 22.49 -3.69 19.39
N THR A 111 22.73 -3.70 20.70
CA THR A 111 23.38 -4.82 21.38
C THR A 111 22.30 -5.83 21.78
N PRO A 112 22.42 -7.11 21.41
CA PRO A 112 21.53 -8.15 21.90
C PRO A 112 21.69 -8.29 23.41
N ILE A 113 20.58 -8.44 24.13
CA ILE A 113 20.59 -8.91 25.51
C ILE A 113 20.86 -10.41 25.44
N GLU A 114 22.01 -10.86 25.95
CA GLU A 114 22.25 -12.28 26.21
C GLU A 114 21.18 -12.77 27.19
N GLN A 115 20.42 -13.81 26.77
CA GLN A 115 19.56 -14.53 27.70
C GLN A 115 20.48 -15.25 28.69
N ASP A 116 20.49 -14.80 29.94
CA ASP A 116 20.99 -15.61 31.05
C ASP A 116 20.15 -16.90 31.10
N SER A 117 20.73 -17.98 30.57
CA SER A 117 20.36 -19.33 30.90
C SER A 117 20.64 -19.55 32.37
N ALA A 118 19.63 -19.34 33.21
CA ALA A 118 19.64 -19.83 34.57
C ALA A 118 19.69 -21.37 34.53
N HIS A 119 20.84 -21.87 34.97
CA HIS A 119 21.10 -23.27 35.26
C HIS A 119 20.14 -23.80 36.34
N GLU A 120 19.84 -25.10 36.21
CA GLU A 120 19.34 -26.10 37.18
C GLU A 120 18.75 -25.63 38.52
#